data_AF-A0A1G9KTB1-F1
#
_entry.id   AF-A0A1G9KTB1-F1
#
_cell.length_a   1.000
_cell.length_b   1.000
_cell.length_c   1.000
_cell.angle_alpha   90.00
_cell.angle_beta   90.00
_cell.angle_gamma   90.00
#
_symmetry.space_group_name_H-M   'P 1'
#
loop_
_entity.id
_entity.type
_entity.pdbx_description
1 polymer ?
#
loop_
_entity_poly.entity_id
_entity_poly.type
_entity_poly.pdbx_seq_one_letter_code
_entity_poly.pdbx_strand_id
1 'polypeptide(L)'
;MSPTDRAGTRRPPHVLMAAVAGSVEAFLLLLAALLYFTYSAFGPWLAVFGAVFLGLAIACVVGSVLALRGRTPRVLMVAAATAAAIAVVLIAISVAGGAGFDAFSAAVVLLGVGPVVLLLQAPSREWFAASRDR
;
A
#
# COMPACT_ATOMS: atom_id res chain seq x y z
N MET A 1 26.64 -4.19 -32.07
CA MET A 1 25.35 -3.98 -31.38
C MET A 1 25.55 -4.36 -29.93
N SER A 2 25.83 -3.37 -29.08
CA SER A 2 26.30 -3.55 -27.70
C SER A 2 25.13 -3.89 -26.75
N PRO A 3 25.33 -4.77 -25.75
CA PRO A 3 24.28 -5.21 -24.82
C PRO A 3 23.74 -4.11 -23.89
N THR A 4 24.31 -2.91 -23.95
CA THR A 4 23.91 -1.73 -23.15
C THR A 4 22.65 -1.02 -23.66
N ASP A 5 22.20 -1.27 -24.89
CA ASP A 5 20.98 -0.63 -25.47
C ASP A 5 19.66 -1.15 -24.88
N ARG A 6 19.67 -2.24 -24.08
CA ARG A 6 18.46 -2.77 -23.43
C ARG A 6 18.18 -2.18 -22.05
N ALA A 7 19.05 -1.31 -21.54
CA ALA A 7 18.91 -0.71 -20.21
C ALA A 7 17.82 0.37 -20.14
N GLY A 8 17.32 0.88 -21.27
CA GLY A 8 16.34 1.96 -21.34
C GLY A 8 14.85 1.58 -21.20
N THR A 9 14.50 0.32 -20.88
CA THR A 9 13.08 -0.10 -20.96
C THR A 9 12.61 -1.17 -19.99
N ARG A 10 13.48 -1.80 -19.19
CA ARG A 10 13.04 -2.89 -18.29
C ARG A 10 12.65 -2.31 -16.93
N ARG A 11 11.38 -2.48 -16.54
CA ARG A 11 10.88 -2.03 -15.23
C ARG A 11 11.70 -2.70 -14.12
N PRO A 12 12.23 -1.95 -13.14
CA PRO A 12 12.97 -2.54 -12.02
C PRO A 12 12.06 -3.46 -11.20
N PRO A 13 12.58 -4.59 -10.69
CA PRO A 13 11.78 -5.56 -9.92
C PRO A 13 11.18 -4.95 -8.66
N HIS A 14 11.85 -3.96 -8.05
CA HIS A 14 11.40 -3.21 -6.88
C HIS A 14 10.04 -2.53 -7.09
N VAL A 15 9.79 -1.95 -8.28
CA VAL A 15 8.50 -1.32 -8.61
C VAL A 15 7.39 -2.35 -8.78
N LEU A 16 7.72 -3.52 -9.36
CA LEU A 16 6.77 -4.62 -9.47
C LEU A 16 6.41 -5.16 -8.08
N MET A 17 7.42 -5.42 -7.24
CA MET A 17 7.22 -5.90 -5.87
C MET A 17 6.43 -4.90 -5.03
N ALA A 18 6.71 -3.60 -5.15
CA ALA A 18 5.94 -2.56 -4.48
C ALA A 18 4.48 -2.53 -4.93
N ALA A 19 4.21 -2.67 -6.22
CA ALA A 19 2.84 -2.72 -6.74
C ALA A 19 2.09 -4.00 -6.31
N VAL A 20 2.78 -5.14 -6.25
CA VAL A 20 2.22 -6.40 -5.72
C VAL A 20 1.88 -6.23 -4.24
N ALA A 21 2.82 -5.73 -3.43
CA ALA A 21 2.59 -5.48 -2.01
C ALA A 21 1.42 -4.52 -1.79
N GLY A 22 1.35 -3.41 -2.51
CA GLY A 22 0.23 -2.48 -2.46
C GLY A 22 -1.12 -3.08 -2.90
N SER A 23 -1.10 -4.02 -3.85
CA SER A 23 -2.32 -4.72 -4.28
C SER A 23 -2.80 -5.72 -3.23
N VAL A 24 -1.87 -6.43 -2.57
CA VAL A 24 -2.18 -7.32 -1.45
C VAL A 24 -2.70 -6.51 -0.26
N GLU A 25 -2.07 -5.38 0.05
CA GLU A 25 -2.53 -4.45 1.08
C GLU A 25 -3.96 -3.97 0.78
N ALA A 26 -4.24 -3.54 -0.46
CA ALA A 26 -5.57 -3.12 -0.86
C ALA A 26 -6.63 -4.21 -0.65
N PHE A 27 -6.28 -5.47 -0.92
CA PHE A 27 -7.18 -6.59 -0.68
C PHE A 27 -7.47 -6.79 0.81
N LEU A 28 -6.46 -6.70 1.67
CA LEU A 28 -6.66 -6.77 3.13
C LEU A 28 -7.50 -5.59 3.64
N LEU A 29 -7.23 -4.37 3.18
CA LEU A 29 -8.02 -3.19 3.52
C LEU A 29 -9.47 -3.31 3.04
N LEU A 30 -9.70 -3.93 1.88
CA LEU A 30 -11.05 -4.24 1.39
C LEU A 30 -11.77 -5.23 2.31
N LEU A 31 -11.10 -6.29 2.75
CA LEU A 31 -11.68 -7.25 3.72
C LEU A 31 -12.03 -6.55 5.05
N ALA A 32 -11.14 -5.68 5.54
CA ALA A 32 -11.41 -4.87 6.73
C ALA A 32 -12.62 -3.96 6.51
N ALA A 33 -12.70 -3.26 5.37
CA ALA A 33 -13.82 -2.41 5.02
C ALA A 33 -15.15 -3.17 5.00
N LEU A 34 -15.18 -4.35 4.37
CA LEU A 34 -16.35 -5.22 4.37
C LEU A 34 -16.76 -5.61 5.78
N LEU A 35 -15.80 -6.01 6.63
CA LEU A 35 -16.07 -6.36 8.02
C LEU A 35 -16.73 -5.19 8.77
N TYR A 36 -16.16 -3.99 8.68
CA TYR A 36 -16.72 -2.79 9.31
C TYR A 36 -18.12 -2.43 8.78
N PHE A 37 -18.35 -2.59 7.47
CA PHE A 37 -19.69 -2.39 6.91
C PHE A 37 -20.69 -3.45 7.37
N THR A 38 -20.30 -4.73 7.48
CA THR A 38 -21.15 -5.78 8.01
C THR A 38 -21.57 -5.50 9.46
N TYR A 39 -20.65 -5.02 10.29
CA TYR A 39 -20.95 -4.66 11.68
C TYR A 39 -21.55 -3.27 11.86
N SER A 40 -21.72 -2.48 10.80
CA SER A 40 -22.28 -1.12 10.89
C SER A 40 -23.72 -1.09 11.41
N ALA A 41 -24.46 -2.19 11.30
CA ALA A 41 -25.77 -2.35 11.91
C ALA A 41 -25.76 -2.23 13.44
N PHE A 42 -24.63 -2.53 14.10
CA PHE A 42 -24.46 -2.40 15.55
C PHE A 42 -23.99 -1.00 15.97
N GLY A 43 -23.56 -0.16 15.03
CA GLY A 43 -23.09 1.19 15.31
C GLY A 43 -22.73 1.94 14.03
N PRO A 44 -23.40 3.07 13.71
CA PRO A 44 -23.19 3.78 12.44
C PRO A 44 -21.77 4.36 12.30
N TRP A 45 -21.07 4.60 13.41
CA TRP A 45 -19.67 5.04 13.39
C TRP A 45 -18.73 4.01 12.75
N LEU A 46 -19.06 2.72 12.79
CA LEU A 46 -18.28 1.65 12.14
C LEU A 46 -18.32 1.78 10.61
N ALA A 47 -19.42 2.31 10.04
CA ALA A 47 -19.48 2.59 8.60
C ALA A 47 -18.45 3.64 8.17
N VAL A 48 -18.11 4.59 9.05
CA VAL A 48 -17.05 5.58 8.79
C VAL A 48 -15.70 4.89 8.68
N PHE A 49 -15.39 3.96 9.59
CA PHE A 49 -14.18 3.15 9.49
C PHE A 49 -14.15 2.31 8.21
N GLY A 50 -15.27 1.65 7.87
CA GLY A 50 -15.41 0.93 6.61
C GLY A 50 -15.13 1.79 5.39
N ALA A 51 -15.65 3.02 5.35
CA ALA A 51 -15.41 3.97 4.27
C ALA A 51 -13.93 4.42 4.20
N VAL A 52 -13.27 4.63 5.34
CA VAL A 52 -11.84 4.97 5.39
C VAL A 52 -10.98 3.83 4.83
N PHE A 53 -11.22 2.59 5.27
CA PHE A 53 -10.49 1.42 4.76
C PHE A 53 -10.74 1.19 3.28
N LEU A 54 -11.98 1.39 2.80
CA LEU A 54 -12.30 1.30 1.39
C LEU A 54 -11.59 2.37 0.56
N GLY A 55 -11.54 3.61 1.06
CA GLY A 55 -10.81 4.70 0.42
C GLY A 55 -9.32 4.41 0.29
N LEU A 56 -8.70 3.87 1.35
CA LEU A 56 -7.30 3.44 1.32
C LEU A 56 -7.07 2.27 0.36
N ALA A 57 -7.97 1.29 0.33
CA ALA A 57 -7.89 0.18 -0.62
C ALA A 57 -7.88 0.68 -2.07
N ILE A 58 -8.81 1.58 -2.41
CA ILE A 58 -8.87 2.22 -3.74
C ILE A 58 -7.58 2.99 -4.03
N ALA A 59 -7.08 3.77 -3.06
CA ALA A 59 -5.85 4.54 -3.21
C ALA A 59 -4.62 3.64 -3.44
N CYS A 60 -4.53 2.48 -2.76
CA CYS A 60 -3.46 1.50 -2.98
C CYS A 60 -3.54 0.83 -4.35
N VAL A 61 -4.75 0.52 -4.86
CA VAL A 61 -4.92 0.00 -6.23
C VAL A 61 -4.53 1.04 -7.27
N VAL A 62 -5.06 2.26 -7.15
CA VAL A 62 -4.74 3.37 -8.06
C VAL A 62 -3.25 3.69 -8.00
N GLY A 63 -2.67 3.75 -6.81
CA GLY A 63 -1.25 3.95 -6.59
C GLY A 63 -0.40 2.87 -7.25
N SER A 64 -0.77 1.60 -7.10
CA SER A 64 -0.10 0.46 -7.75
C SER A 64 -0.14 0.58 -9.27
N VAL A 65 -1.29 0.92 -9.85
CA VAL A 65 -1.42 1.14 -11.30
C VAL A 65 -0.59 2.34 -11.77
N LEU A 66 -0.59 3.45 -11.03
CA LEU A 66 0.20 4.64 -11.37
C LEU A 66 1.70 4.39 -11.27
N ALA A 67 2.14 3.63 -10.26
CA ALA A 67 3.51 3.17 -10.12
C ALA A 67 3.88 2.24 -11.29
N LEU A 68 3.00 1.31 -11.64
CA LEU A 68 3.17 0.43 -12.81
C LEU A 68 3.07 1.19 -14.16
N ARG A 69 2.56 2.40 -14.21
CA ARG A 69 2.60 3.21 -15.44
C ARG A 69 3.78 4.17 -15.48
N GLY A 70 4.63 4.18 -14.46
CA GLY A 70 5.78 5.08 -14.37
C GLY A 70 5.40 6.54 -14.14
N ARG A 71 4.13 6.83 -13.82
CA ARG A 71 3.64 8.20 -13.68
C ARG A 71 4.08 8.81 -12.35
N THR A 72 3.77 8.14 -11.23
CA THR A 72 4.14 8.63 -9.90
C THR A 72 4.11 7.50 -8.86
N PRO A 73 5.13 7.38 -7.99
CA PRO A 73 5.10 6.47 -6.85
C PRO A 73 4.37 7.07 -5.64
N ARG A 74 4.10 8.39 -5.63
CA ARG A 74 3.66 9.11 -4.42
C ARG A 74 2.31 8.62 -3.89
N VAL A 75 1.36 8.32 -4.77
CA VAL A 75 0.02 7.87 -4.36
C VAL A 75 0.10 6.56 -3.60
N LEU A 76 0.86 5.59 -4.11
CA LEU A 76 1.07 4.31 -3.44
C LEU A 76 1.79 4.49 -2.11
N MET A 77 2.88 5.27 -2.07
CA MET A 77 3.63 5.50 -0.83
C MET A 77 2.77 6.15 0.26
N VAL A 78 1.98 7.18 -0.07
CA VAL A 78 1.13 7.87 0.91
C VAL A 78 0.01 6.96 1.40
N ALA A 79 -0.67 6.24 0.50
CA ALA A 79 -1.75 5.34 0.87
C ALA A 79 -1.25 4.20 1.77
N ALA A 80 -0.18 3.52 1.36
CA ALA A 80 0.45 2.42 2.09
C ALA A 80 1.01 2.88 3.46
N ALA A 81 1.68 4.03 3.51
CA ALA A 81 2.17 4.58 4.77
C ALA A 81 1.02 4.95 5.73
N THR A 82 -0.08 5.48 5.20
CA THR A 82 -1.25 5.84 6.01
C THR A 82 -1.92 4.58 6.58
N ALA A 83 -2.08 3.55 5.75
CA ALA A 83 -2.61 2.26 6.18
C ALA A 83 -1.73 1.60 7.26
N ALA A 84 -0.39 1.60 7.07
CA ALA A 84 0.55 1.12 8.09
C ALA A 84 0.43 1.91 9.40
N ALA A 85 0.33 3.24 9.35
CA ALA A 85 0.19 4.06 10.55
C ALA A 85 -1.10 3.73 11.33
N ILE A 86 -2.22 3.55 10.63
CA ILE A 86 -3.49 3.13 11.24
C ILE A 86 -3.33 1.73 11.86
N ALA A 87 -2.70 0.80 11.15
CA ALA A 87 -2.48 -0.56 11.66
C ALA A 87 -1.61 -0.58 12.93
N VAL A 88 -0.58 0.27 13.03
CA VAL A 88 0.22 0.42 14.26
C VAL A 88 -0.66 0.87 15.44
N VAL A 89 -1.56 1.83 15.21
CA VAL A 89 -2.50 2.28 16.24
C VAL A 89 -3.45 1.16 16.67
N LEU A 90 -3.96 0.37 15.72
CA LEU A 90 -4.82 -0.78 16.02
C LEU A 90 -4.10 -1.85 16.85
N ILE A 91 -2.83 -2.13 16.55
CA ILE A 91 -2.00 -3.03 17.37
C ILE A 91 -1.87 -2.49 18.79
N ALA A 92 -1.58 -1.19 18.94
CA ALA A 92 -1.44 -0.57 20.26
C ALA A 92 -2.74 -0.67 21.07
N ILE A 93 -3.90 -0.46 20.44
CA ILE A 93 -5.22 -0.62 21.06
C ILE A 93 -5.46 -2.10 21.44
N SER A 94 -5.16 -3.05 20.56
CA SER A 94 -5.32 -4.49 20.82
C SER A 94 -4.48 -4.96 22.01
N VAL A 95 -3.23 -4.52 22.07
CA VAL A 95 -2.31 -4.85 23.17
C VAL A 95 -2.78 -4.20 24.48
N ALA A 96 -3.13 -2.91 24.45
CA ALA A 96 -3.63 -2.20 25.64
C ALA A 96 -4.97 -2.77 26.16
N GLY A 97 -5.82 -3.28 25.25
CA GLY A 97 -7.08 -3.93 25.57
C GLY A 97 -6.95 -5.39 26.02
N GLY A 98 -5.73 -5.95 26.07
CA GLY A 98 -5.47 -7.33 26.50
C GLY A 98 -5.81 -8.41 25.47
N ALA A 99 -6.19 -8.05 24.25
CA ALA A 99 -6.46 -9.00 23.16
C ALA A 99 -5.18 -9.60 22.56
N GLY A 100 -4.02 -9.01 22.87
CA GLY A 100 -2.71 -9.48 22.42
C GLY A 100 -2.30 -8.95 21.04
N PHE A 101 -1.36 -9.65 20.41
CA PHE A 101 -0.78 -9.24 19.13
C PHE A 101 -1.70 -9.56 17.96
N ASP A 102 -2.09 -8.54 17.20
CA ASP A 102 -2.91 -8.67 16.00
C ASP A 102 -2.05 -8.92 14.75
N ALA A 103 -2.01 -10.18 14.31
CA ALA A 103 -1.28 -10.59 13.11
C ALA A 103 -1.81 -9.92 11.83
N PHE A 104 -3.10 -9.58 11.76
CA PHE A 104 -3.68 -8.92 10.61
C PHE A 104 -3.12 -7.50 10.46
N SER A 105 -3.19 -6.70 11.52
CA SER A 105 -2.59 -5.36 11.51
C SER A 105 -1.08 -5.42 11.29
N ALA A 106 -0.38 -6.41 11.86
CA ALA A 106 1.05 -6.58 11.61
C ALA A 106 1.37 -6.83 10.12
N ALA A 107 0.55 -7.64 9.43
CA ALA A 107 0.68 -7.84 7.99
C ALA A 107 0.45 -6.55 7.21
N VAL A 108 -0.55 -5.74 7.59
CA VAL A 108 -0.78 -4.41 6.98
C VAL A 108 0.41 -3.47 7.21
N VAL A 109 1.01 -3.46 8.40
CA VAL A 109 2.23 -2.66 8.65
C VAL A 109 3.37 -3.08 7.72
N LEU A 110 3.65 -4.38 7.61
CA LEU A 110 4.71 -4.89 6.75
C LEU A 110 4.45 -4.54 5.28
N LEU A 111 3.21 -4.73 4.82
CA LEU A 111 2.79 -4.45 3.46
C LEU A 111 2.69 -2.96 3.16
N GLY A 112 2.50 -2.09 4.15
CA GLY A 112 2.49 -0.65 3.96
C GLY A 112 3.90 -0.04 3.97
N VAL A 113 4.81 -0.56 4.80
CA VAL A 113 6.21 -0.12 4.86
C VAL A 113 7.02 -0.64 3.66
N GLY A 114 6.78 -1.88 3.21
CA GLY A 114 7.51 -2.51 2.11
C GLY A 114 7.56 -1.68 0.82
N PRO A 115 6.41 -1.27 0.24
CA PRO A 115 6.33 -0.40 -0.92
C PRO A 115 7.09 0.91 -0.74
N VAL A 116 7.01 1.54 0.44
CA VAL A 116 7.72 2.80 0.72
C VAL A 116 9.22 2.59 0.62
N VAL A 117 9.75 1.56 1.29
CA VAL A 117 11.18 1.24 1.26
C VAL A 117 11.63 0.91 -0.17
N LEU A 118 10.90 0.05 -0.88
CA LEU A 118 11.22 -0.37 -2.25
C LEU A 118 11.20 0.80 -3.25
N LEU A 119 10.28 1.75 -3.08
CA LEU A 119 10.14 2.90 -3.99
C LEU A 119 11.16 4.02 -3.69
N LEU A 120 11.72 4.05 -2.48
CA LEU A 120 12.79 4.99 -2.11
C LEU A 120 14.18 4.55 -2.59
N GLN A 121 14.36 3.27 -2.95
CA GLN A 121 15.64 2.76 -3.45
C GLN A 121 16.05 3.42 -4.77
N ALA A 122 17.36 3.60 -4.97
CA ALA A 122 17.93 4.26 -6.15
C ALA A 122 17.42 3.71 -7.50
N PRO A 123 17.31 2.39 -7.73
CA PRO A 123 16.81 1.84 -8.99
C PRO A 123 15.36 2.26 -9.31
N SER A 124 14.52 2.40 -8.28
CA SER A 124 13.15 2.87 -8.43
C SER A 124 13.12 4.36 -8.78
N ARG A 125 13.92 5.17 -8.08
CA ARG A 125 14.01 6.63 -8.31
C ARG A 125 14.49 6.96 -9.72
N GLU A 126 15.52 6.27 -10.19
CA GLU A 126 16.06 6.43 -11.55
C GLU A 126 15.01 6.08 -12.62
N TRP A 127 14.25 5.02 -12.42
CA TRP A 127 13.20 4.62 -13.35
C TRP A 127 12.05 5.64 -13.43
N PHE A 128 11.61 6.20 -12.28
CA PHE A 128 10.59 7.26 -12.29
C PHE A 128 11.09 8.59 -12.85
N ALA A 129 12.39 8.89 -12.71
CA ALA A 129 13.00 10.06 -13.37
C ALA A 129 13.00 9.87 -14.90
N ALA A 130 13.51 8.74 -15.39
CA ALA A 130 13.55 8.44 -16.82
C ALA A 130 12.15 8.33 -17.47
N SER A 131 11.14 7.91 -16.72
CA SER A 131 9.75 7.82 -17.20
C SER A 131 9.06 9.18 -17.29
N ARG A 132 9.62 10.24 -16.69
CA ARG A 132 9.06 11.60 -16.69
C ARG A 132 9.52 12.43 -17.89
N ASP A 133 10.66 12.06 -18.48
CA ASP A 133 11.27 12.72 -19.63
C ASP A 133 10.77 12.17 -20.98
N ARG A 134 9.87 11.18 -20.96
CA ARG A 134 9.16 10.64 -22.14
C ARG A 134 7.75 11.21 -22.23
#